data_AF-A0A7V9D4A6-F1
#
_entry.id   AF-A0A7V9D4A6-F1
#
_cell.length_a   1.000
_cell.length_b   1.000
_cell.length_c   1.000
_cell.angle_alpha   90.00
_cell.angle_beta   90.00
_cell.angle_gamma   90.00
#
_symmetry.space_group_name_H-M   'P 1'
#
loop_
_entity.id
_entity.type
_entity.pdbx_description
1 polymer ?
#
loop_
_entity_poly.entity_id
_entity_poly.type
_entity_poly.pdbx_seq_one_letter_code
_entity_poly.pdbx_strand_id
1 'polypeptide(L)' 'VTGYSLPLERIRGLNVDVANIGVWGHGAHTREERVNIPYSCGEVPAIIYDAVLLALDADA' A
#
# COMPACT_ATOMS: atom_id res chain seq x y z
N VAL A 1 -8.96 18.55 16.16
CA VAL A 1 -8.63 17.30 15.44
C VAL A 1 -7.34 17.55 14.69
N THR A 2 -6.20 17.12 15.24
CA THR A 2 -4.90 17.20 14.55
C THR A 2 -4.69 15.89 13.80
N GLY A 3 -5.18 15.83 12.57
CA GLY A 3 -5.06 14.70 11.66
C GLY A 3 -5.60 15.08 10.30
N TYR A 4 -5.01 14.56 9.23
CA TYR A 4 -5.50 14.78 7.87
C TYR A 4 -6.90 14.17 7.73
N SER A 5 -7.85 14.95 7.22
CA SER A 5 -9.17 14.44 6.87
C SER A 5 -9.07 13.66 5.55
N LEU A 6 -9.26 12.34 5.60
CA LEU A 6 -9.38 11.52 4.40
C LEU A 6 -10.84 11.55 3.92
N PRO A 7 -11.10 11.73 2.60
CA PRO A 7 -12.46 11.74 2.07
C PRO A 7 -12.99 10.31 1.89
N LEU A 8 -13.15 9.59 3.01
CA LEU A 8 -13.47 8.15 3.04
C LEU A 8 -14.72 7.81 2.24
N GLU A 9 -15.77 8.61 2.31
CA GLU A 9 -17.01 8.39 1.55
C GLU A 9 -16.80 8.52 0.04
N ARG A 10 -15.93 9.44 -0.41
CA ARG A 10 -15.58 9.55 -1.84
C ARG A 10 -14.75 8.34 -2.29
N ILE A 11 -13.80 7.91 -1.48
CA ILE A 11 -12.94 6.76 -1.77
C ILE A 11 -13.78 5.48 -1.88
N ARG A 12 -14.72 5.26 -0.96
CA ARG A 12 -15.67 4.13 -1.01
C ARG A 12 -16.58 4.15 -2.24
N GLY A 13 -16.88 5.35 -2.76
CA GLY A 13 -17.67 5.52 -3.98
C GLY A 13 -16.89 5.26 -5.28
N LEU A 14 -15.57 5.09 -5.22
CA LEU A 14 -14.80 4.70 -6.39
C LEU A 14 -15.05 3.22 -6.67
N ASN A 15 -15.65 2.91 -7.81
CA ASN A 15 -15.80 1.53 -8.30
C ASN A 15 -14.53 1.12 -9.07
N VAL A 16 -13.41 1.00 -8.35
CA VAL A 16 -12.11 0.61 -8.91
C VAL A 16 -11.54 -0.54 -8.09
N ASP A 17 -10.89 -1.48 -8.77
CA ASP A 17 -10.18 -2.56 -8.09
C ASP A 17 -8.97 -1.98 -7.34
N VAL A 18 -8.82 -2.37 -6.07
CA VAL A 18 -7.77 -1.86 -5.19
C VAL A 18 -7.10 -3.02 -4.46
N ALA A 19 -5.77 -3.03 -4.51
CA ALA A 19 -4.92 -3.84 -3.63
C ALA A 19 -4.11 -2.91 -2.73
N ASN A 20 -4.11 -3.19 -1.42
CA ASN A 20 -3.25 -2.49 -0.47
C ASN A 20 -2.01 -3.34 -0.19
N ILE A 21 -0.87 -2.91 -0.73
CA ILE A 21 0.42 -3.60 -0.58
C ILE A 21 1.33 -2.67 0.20
N GLY A 22 1.88 -3.19 1.30
CA GLY A 22 2.68 -2.39 2.22
C GLY A 22 3.90 -3.13 2.73
N VAL A 23 4.79 -2.35 3.31
CA VAL A 23 5.96 -2.83 4.04
C VAL A 23 5.56 -3.72 5.23
N TRP A 24 6.46 -4.61 5.64
CA TRP A 24 6.26 -5.38 6.86
C TRP A 24 6.70 -4.53 8.05
N GLY A 25 5.78 -3.66 8.47
CA GLY A 25 5.95 -2.73 9.58
C GLY A 25 5.38 -3.25 10.91
N HIS A 26 5.87 -2.67 11.99
CA HIS A 26 5.32 -2.82 13.34
C HIS A 26 5.42 -1.50 14.10
N GLY A 27 4.37 -1.15 14.85
CA GLY A 27 4.37 0.06 15.69
C GLY A 27 4.17 1.37 14.91
N ALA A 28 3.35 1.36 13.85
CA ALA A 28 3.06 2.57 13.08
C ALA A 28 2.53 3.68 13.99
N HIS A 29 3.07 4.89 13.83
CA HIS A 29 2.75 6.06 14.64
C HIS A 29 3.14 5.94 16.13
N THR A 30 4.06 5.04 16.47
CA THR A 30 4.65 4.94 17.81
C THR A 30 6.16 5.14 17.77
N ARG A 31 6.81 5.24 18.94
CA ARG A 31 8.26 5.41 19.03
C ARG A 31 9.03 4.16 18.58
N GLU A 32 8.37 3.01 18.66
CA GLU A 32 8.88 1.68 18.32
C GLU A 32 8.64 1.30 16.85
N GLU A 33 8.24 2.28 16.02
CA GLU A 33 8.03 2.12 14.59
C GLU A 33 9.29 1.54 13.93
N ARG A 34 9.11 0.41 13.26
CA ARG A 34 10.17 -0.30 12.56
C ARG A 34 9.60 -1.12 11.42
N VAL A 35 10.46 -1.45 10.47
CA VAL A 35 10.13 -2.31 9.34
C VAL A 35 11.14 -3.44 9.21
N ASN A 36 10.71 -4.58 8.67
CA ASN A 36 11.63 -5.60 8.20
C ASN A 36 12.30 -5.11 6.91
N ILE A 37 13.58 -4.74 6.98
CA ILE A 37 14.31 -4.15 5.85
C ILE A 37 14.40 -5.09 4.63
N PRO A 38 14.77 -6.38 4.76
CA PRO A 38 14.86 -7.28 3.60
C PRO A 38 13.55 -7.35 2.80
N TYR A 39 12.42 -7.52 3.49
CA TYR A 39 11.12 -7.56 2.84
C TYR A 39 10.73 -6.18 2.27
N SER A 40 10.85 -5.13 3.10
CA SER A 40 10.29 -3.80 2.79
C SER A 40 11.07 -3.04 1.72
N CYS A 41 12.38 -3.26 1.61
CA CYS A 41 13.25 -2.61 0.64
C CYS A 41 13.73 -3.55 -0.47
N GLY A 42 13.33 -4.82 -0.45
CA GLY A 42 13.69 -5.82 -1.45
C GLY A 42 12.47 -6.42 -2.12
N GLU A 43 11.70 -7.21 -1.36
CA GLU A 43 10.57 -7.98 -1.89
C GLU A 43 9.37 -7.10 -2.29
N VAL A 44 8.97 -6.15 -1.44
CA VAL A 44 7.78 -5.31 -1.68
C VAL A 44 7.87 -4.52 -2.99
N PRO A 45 8.99 -3.83 -3.32
CA PRO A 45 9.11 -3.17 -4.62
C PRO A 45 8.90 -4.10 -5.81
N ALA A 46 9.42 -5.34 -5.76
CA ALA A 46 9.24 -6.32 -6.82
C ALA A 46 7.77 -6.76 -6.94
N ILE A 47 7.12 -7.05 -5.81
CA ILE A 47 5.69 -7.41 -5.80
C ILE A 47 4.83 -6.29 -6.39
N ILE A 48 5.10 -5.02 -6.03
CA ILE A 48 4.38 -3.86 -6.59
C ILE A 48 4.60 -3.77 -8.10
N TYR A 49 5.84 -3.92 -8.55
CA TYR A 49 6.18 -3.86 -9.97
C TYR A 49 5.45 -4.94 -10.77
N ASP A 50 5.51 -6.20 -10.32
CA ASP A 50 4.85 -7.32 -10.97
C ASP A 50 3.32 -7.18 -10.96
N ALA A 51 2.74 -6.70 -9.86
CA ALA A 51 1.30 -6.44 -9.76
C ALA A 51 0.83 -5.39 -10.78
N VAL A 52 1.63 -4.34 -11.00
CA VAL A 52 1.33 -3.32 -12.01
C VAL A 52 1.40 -3.91 -13.42
N LEU A 53 2.43 -4.70 -13.72
CA LEU A 53 2.53 -5.36 -15.04
C LEU A 53 1.36 -6.30 -15.30
N LEU A 54 1.00 -7.13 -14.31
CA LEU A 54 -0.15 -8.03 -14.41
C LEU A 54 -1.46 -7.28 -14.61
N ALA A 55 -1.66 -6.14 -13.95
CA ALA A 55 -2.84 -5.32 -14.13
C ALA A 55 -2.90 -4.73 -15.55
N LEU A 56 -1.78 -4.28 -16.10
CA LEU A 56 -1.69 -3.76 -17.47
C LEU A 56 -1.92 -4.85 -18.52
N ASP A 57 -1.40 -6.07 -18.29
CA ASP A 57 -1.59 -7.20 -19.19
C ASP A 57 -3.02 -7.77 -19.13
N ALA A 58 -3.69 -7.70 -17.98
CA ALA A 58 -5.09 -8.12 -17.83
C ALA A 58 -6.08 -7.21 -18.58
N ASP A 59 -5.66 -5.98 -18.88
CA ASP A 59 -6.43 -4.99 -19.64
C ASP A 59 -6.17 -5.05 -21.17
N ALA A 60 -5.28 -5.95 -21.64
CA ALA A 60 -4.92 -6.14 -23.05
C ALA A 60 -5.71 -7.28 -23.74
#